data_AF-A0A514Z7Z7-F1
#
_entry.id   AF-A0A514Z7Z7-F1
#
_cell.length_a   1.000
_cell.length_b   1.000
_cell.length_c   1.000
_cell.angle_alpha   90.00
_cell.angle_beta   90.00
_cell.angle_gamma   90.00
#
_symmetry.space_group_name_H-M   'P 1'
#
loop_
_entity.id
_entity.type
_entity.pdbx_description
1 polymer ?
#
loop_
_entity_poly.entity_id
_entity_poly.type
_entity_poly.pdbx_seq_one_letter_code
_entity_poly.pdbx_strand_id
1 'polypeptide(L)'
;MNLSYSGTLSLEVPELISFGSHEISGNTIAAQGIMDSDVLVHDGRGTPRSWRMEVQQSAPLTAYDTTTGLVIHSFGLDGALHFVDSAGNDTALTGTASPTVFNQTVGTDHLVSVLEASSIGGAGLYLEVLPEQQIATWQGKGIVYKGALNWIISDAP
;
A
#
# COMPACT_ATOMS: atom_id res chain seq x y z
N MET A 1 23.36 29.89 15.36
CA MET A 1 21.90 30.15 15.38
C MET A 1 21.24 28.78 15.47
N ASN A 2 20.76 28.39 16.66
CA ASN A 2 20.10 27.09 16.83
C ASN A 2 18.67 27.24 16.31
N LEU A 3 18.38 26.70 15.13
CA LEU A 3 17.02 26.53 14.66
C LEU A 3 16.37 25.44 15.53
N SER A 4 15.63 25.88 16.55
CA SER A 4 14.72 25.02 17.30
C SER A 4 13.54 24.69 16.39
N TYR A 5 13.56 23.52 15.76
CA TYR A 5 12.40 23.03 15.00
C TYR A 5 11.36 22.52 15.98
N SER A 6 10.17 23.13 15.98
CA SER A 6 9.00 22.67 16.72
C SER A 6 7.90 22.24 15.75
N GLY A 7 7.31 21.08 15.98
CA GLY A 7 6.17 20.54 15.25
C GLY A 7 6.36 19.08 14.85
N THR A 8 5.36 18.50 14.18
CA THR A 8 5.32 17.07 13.84
C THR A 8 4.90 16.86 12.38
N LEU A 9 5.45 15.82 11.77
CA LEU A 9 4.86 15.20 10.58
C LEU A 9 3.85 14.16 11.04
N SER A 10 2.61 14.29 10.60
CA SER A 10 1.52 13.39 10.97
C SER A 10 1.03 12.63 9.76
N LEU A 11 0.74 11.35 9.95
CA LEU A 11 0.37 10.40 8.91
C LEU A 11 -1.01 9.82 9.22
N GLU A 12 -1.87 9.79 8.21
CA GLU A 12 -3.14 9.07 8.21
C GLU A 12 -3.11 8.07 7.04
N VAL A 13 -3.20 6.78 7.34
CA VAL A 13 -3.05 5.67 6.39
C VAL A 13 -4.09 4.58 6.64
N PRO A 14 -4.50 3.83 5.61
CA PRO A 14 -5.40 2.69 5.77
C PRO A 14 -4.72 1.56 6.56
N GLU A 15 -5.48 0.91 7.44
CA GLU A 15 -4.98 -0.24 8.21
C GLU A 15 -4.99 -1.54 7.38
N LEU A 16 -5.88 -1.62 6.40
CA LEU A 16 -6.14 -2.82 5.60
C LEU A 16 -6.30 -2.47 4.13
N ILE A 17 -5.69 -3.29 3.27
CA ILE A 17 -5.98 -3.30 1.83
C ILE A 17 -6.60 -4.64 1.45
N SER A 18 -7.67 -4.58 0.67
CA SER A 18 -8.40 -5.73 0.15
C SER A 18 -8.30 -5.80 -1.36
N PHE A 19 -8.00 -6.98 -1.90
CA PHE A 19 -7.95 -7.22 -3.35
C PHE A 19 -9.20 -7.94 -3.88
N GLY A 20 -10.21 -8.13 -3.02
CA GLY A 20 -11.45 -8.80 -3.39
C GLY A 20 -11.24 -10.28 -3.77
N SER A 21 -12.21 -10.82 -4.50
CA SER A 21 -12.14 -12.18 -5.03
C SER A 21 -11.39 -12.20 -6.37
N HIS A 22 -10.47 -13.14 -6.53
CA HIS A 22 -9.72 -13.33 -7.77
C HIS A 22 -10.38 -14.42 -8.63
N GLU A 23 -10.56 -14.17 -9.92
CA GLU A 23 -10.93 -15.20 -10.88
C GLU A 23 -9.68 -15.90 -11.41
N ILE A 24 -9.74 -17.22 -11.61
CA ILE A 24 -8.65 -17.97 -12.23
C ILE A 24 -8.76 -17.78 -13.74
N SER A 25 -7.83 -17.07 -14.36
CA SER A 25 -7.88 -16.76 -15.80
C SER A 25 -6.85 -17.49 -16.65
N GLY A 26 -5.91 -18.22 -16.04
CA GLY A 26 -4.79 -18.85 -16.74
C GLY A 26 -3.74 -17.88 -17.29
N ASN A 27 -3.95 -16.57 -17.14
CA ASN A 27 -3.02 -15.49 -17.45
C ASN A 27 -2.70 -14.72 -16.17
N THR A 28 -1.57 -14.01 -16.10
CA THR A 28 -1.28 -13.09 -14.98
C THR A 28 -2.38 -12.04 -14.88
N ILE A 29 -2.87 -11.78 -13.67
CA ILE A 29 -3.90 -10.77 -13.39
C ILE A 29 -3.30 -9.71 -12.47
N ALA A 30 -3.56 -8.44 -12.79
CA ALA A 30 -3.33 -7.31 -11.88
C ALA A 30 -4.67 -6.87 -11.29
N ALA A 31 -4.86 -7.09 -9.99
CA ALA A 31 -6.05 -6.67 -9.26
C ALA A 31 -5.74 -5.39 -8.46
N GLN A 32 -6.53 -4.34 -8.66
CA GLN A 32 -6.37 -3.11 -7.89
C GLN A 32 -6.89 -3.31 -6.46
N GLY A 33 -6.09 -2.88 -5.48
CA GLY A 33 -6.46 -2.87 -4.07
C GLY A 33 -7.49 -1.79 -3.76
N ILE A 34 -8.41 -2.12 -2.86
CA ILE A 34 -9.40 -1.21 -2.29
C ILE A 34 -8.95 -0.87 -0.87
N MET A 35 -8.87 0.42 -0.57
CA MET A 35 -8.53 0.97 0.75
C MET A 35 -9.78 1.54 1.42
N ASP A 36 -9.80 1.56 2.74
CA ASP A 36 -10.88 2.14 3.55
C ASP A 36 -10.74 3.65 3.77
N SER A 37 -9.54 4.20 3.59
CA SER A 37 -9.25 5.64 3.64
C SER A 37 -8.14 6.05 2.67
N ASP A 38 -8.03 7.37 2.45
CA ASP A 38 -6.91 7.98 1.73
C ASP A 38 -5.60 7.85 2.54
N VAL A 39 -4.47 8.05 1.87
CA VAL A 39 -3.15 8.25 2.51
C VAL A 39 -2.85 9.74 2.52
N LEU A 40 -2.86 10.34 3.71
CA LEU A 40 -2.74 11.78 3.91
C LEU A 40 -1.56 12.12 4.81
N VAL A 41 -0.88 13.22 4.50
CA VAL A 41 0.22 13.77 5.31
C VAL A 41 -0.08 15.20 5.67
N HIS A 42 0.09 15.52 6.96
CA HIS A 42 0.04 16.88 7.46
C HIS A 42 1.41 17.29 8.03
N ASP A 43 2.00 18.34 7.46
CA ASP A 43 3.23 18.94 7.95
C ASP A 43 2.92 20.09 8.93
N GLY A 44 2.85 19.73 10.21
CA GLY A 44 2.61 20.66 11.31
C GLY A 44 3.89 21.34 11.82
N ARG A 45 4.99 21.30 11.08
CA ARG A 45 6.24 21.97 11.47
C ARG A 45 6.09 23.47 11.28
N GLY A 46 6.60 24.26 12.23
CA GLY A 46 6.58 25.73 12.13
C GLY A 46 7.32 26.30 10.92
N THR A 47 8.13 25.48 10.24
CA THR A 47 8.66 25.76 8.91
C THR A 47 8.57 24.46 8.10
N PRO A 48 7.59 24.34 7.19
CA PRO A 48 7.45 23.16 6.35
C PRO A 48 8.71 22.88 5.55
N ARG A 49 9.05 21.60 5.40
CA ARG A 49 10.28 21.14 4.72
C ARG A 49 10.00 19.99 3.79
N SER A 50 10.98 19.66 2.96
CA SER A 50 10.95 18.44 2.17
C SER A 50 10.79 17.20 3.07
N TRP A 51 10.02 16.25 2.58
CA TRP A 51 9.81 14.95 3.24
C TRP A 51 9.53 13.90 2.17
N ARG A 52 9.68 12.64 2.55
CA ARG A 52 9.39 11.50 1.68
C ARG A 52 8.58 10.45 2.41
N MET A 53 7.84 9.67 1.63
CA MET A 53 7.10 8.51 2.12
C MET A 53 7.66 7.25 1.52
N GLU A 54 7.93 6.28 2.38
CA GLU A 54 8.32 4.92 2.02
C GLU A 54 7.18 3.97 2.41
N VAL A 55 7.00 2.90 1.64
CA VAL A 55 6.01 1.87 1.94
C VAL A 55 6.66 0.50 1.83
N GLN A 56 6.28 -0.39 2.74
CA GLN A 56 6.78 -1.75 2.79
C GLN A 56 5.64 -2.71 3.04
N GLN A 57 5.65 -3.85 2.37
CA GLN A 57 4.78 -4.97 2.74
C GLN A 57 5.26 -5.53 4.09
N SER A 58 4.48 -5.40 5.16
CA SER A 58 4.94 -5.78 6.50
C SER A 58 4.97 -7.30 6.72
N ALA A 59 4.20 -8.05 5.92
CA ALA A 59 4.13 -9.50 5.90
C ALA A 59 3.57 -10.01 4.56
N PRO A 60 3.81 -11.28 4.16
CA PRO A 60 3.16 -11.91 3.00
C PRO A 60 1.65 -11.67 2.99
N LEU A 61 1.07 -11.32 1.83
CA LEU A 61 -0.39 -11.29 1.71
C LEU A 61 -0.91 -12.69 1.96
N THR A 62 -1.88 -12.81 2.86
CA THR A 62 -2.41 -14.12 3.24
C THR A 62 -3.84 -14.26 2.73
N ALA A 63 -4.20 -15.47 2.29
CA ALA A 63 -5.57 -15.79 1.91
C ALA A 63 -6.47 -15.94 3.15
N TYR A 64 -7.73 -15.51 3.01
CA TYR A 64 -8.78 -15.65 4.01
C TYR A 64 -10.01 -16.27 3.38
N ASP A 65 -10.66 -17.19 4.11
CA ASP A 65 -11.98 -17.69 3.74
C ASP A 65 -13.02 -16.57 3.88
N THR A 66 -13.79 -16.28 2.82
CA THR A 66 -14.74 -15.16 2.80
C THR A 66 -15.95 -15.35 3.71
N THR A 67 -16.25 -16.59 4.09
CA THR A 67 -17.41 -16.93 4.94
C THR A 67 -17.05 -16.90 6.41
N THR A 68 -15.87 -17.41 6.76
CA THR A 68 -15.44 -17.61 8.15
C THR A 68 -14.42 -16.58 8.63
N GLY A 69 -13.74 -15.90 7.71
CA GLY A 69 -12.64 -14.98 8.02
C GLY A 69 -11.37 -15.68 8.50
N LEU A 70 -11.30 -17.01 8.41
CA LEU A 70 -10.14 -17.78 8.84
C LEU A 70 -8.97 -17.61 7.88
N VAL A 71 -7.76 -17.49 8.45
CA VAL A 71 -6.49 -17.40 7.73
C VAL A 71 -6.14 -18.75 7.11
N ILE A 72 -5.76 -18.75 5.83
CA ILE A 72 -5.32 -19.93 5.09
C ILE A 72 -3.80 -19.81 4.85
N HIS A 73 -3.00 -20.22 5.84
CA HIS A 73 -1.53 -20.05 5.83
C HIS A 73 -0.80 -20.73 4.67
N SER A 74 -1.41 -21.70 3.99
CA SER A 74 -0.79 -22.36 2.83
C SER A 74 -0.69 -21.47 1.59
N PHE A 75 -1.36 -20.30 1.59
CA PHE A 75 -1.39 -19.38 0.46
C PHE A 75 -0.89 -18.00 0.89
N GLY A 76 0.41 -17.77 0.69
CA GLY A 76 1.09 -16.50 0.93
C GLY A 76 1.64 -15.93 -0.37
N LEU A 77 1.44 -14.64 -0.61
CA LEU A 77 1.97 -13.90 -1.75
C LEU A 77 2.93 -12.80 -1.25
N ASP A 78 4.23 -13.05 -1.31
CA ASP A 78 5.28 -12.06 -1.03
C ASP A 78 5.87 -11.55 -2.36
N GLY A 79 6.10 -10.24 -2.44
CA GLY A 79 6.59 -9.61 -3.68
C GLY A 79 5.56 -9.45 -4.79
N ALA A 80 4.34 -9.94 -4.58
CA ALA A 80 3.22 -9.85 -5.52
C ALA A 80 2.47 -8.52 -5.43
N LEU A 81 2.73 -7.72 -4.38
CA LEU A 81 2.10 -6.42 -4.19
C LEU A 81 2.95 -5.33 -4.81
N HIS A 82 2.33 -4.47 -5.59
CA HIS A 82 2.96 -3.38 -6.32
C HIS A 82 2.35 -2.05 -5.89
N PHE A 83 3.19 -1.02 -5.79
CA PHE A 83 2.77 0.36 -5.71
C PHE A 83 3.05 1.04 -7.04
N VAL A 84 2.02 1.60 -7.67
CA VAL A 84 2.13 2.43 -8.86
C VAL A 84 1.93 3.88 -8.44
N ASP A 85 2.88 4.76 -8.76
CA ASP A 85 2.78 6.18 -8.43
C ASP A 85 1.95 6.98 -9.47
N SER A 86 1.76 8.28 -9.24
CA SER A 86 1.02 9.17 -10.14
C SER A 86 1.70 9.40 -11.50
N ALA A 87 2.99 9.08 -11.62
CA ALA A 87 3.72 9.09 -12.89
C ALA A 87 3.66 7.73 -13.61
N GLY A 88 3.04 6.71 -13.00
CA GLY A 88 2.95 5.36 -13.53
C GLY A 88 4.18 4.50 -13.26
N ASN A 89 5.08 4.91 -12.37
CA ASN A 89 6.22 4.07 -11.98
C ASN A 89 5.72 2.93 -11.10
N ASP A 90 5.98 1.71 -11.54
CA ASP A 90 5.61 0.49 -10.84
C ASP A 90 6.77 0.00 -9.96
N THR A 91 6.48 -0.19 -8.67
CA THR A 91 7.43 -0.68 -7.67
C THR A 91 6.85 -1.87 -6.91
N ALA A 92 7.49 -3.03 -7.03
CA ALA A 92 7.17 -4.20 -6.21
C ALA A 92 7.53 -3.95 -4.73
N LEU A 93 6.59 -4.27 -3.84
CA LEU A 93 6.72 -4.21 -2.39
C LEU A 93 7.07 -5.60 -1.86
N THR A 94 8.00 -5.67 -0.92
CA THR A 94 8.42 -6.94 -0.30
C THR A 94 8.57 -6.79 1.19
N GLY A 95 8.64 -7.92 1.91
CA GLY A 95 8.97 -7.95 3.34
C GLY A 95 10.34 -7.37 3.72
N THR A 96 11.21 -7.04 2.76
CA THR A 96 12.62 -6.71 3.03
C THR A 96 13.07 -5.31 2.59
N ALA A 97 12.24 -4.60 1.82
CA ALA A 97 12.57 -3.29 1.28
C ALA A 97 11.41 -2.30 1.49
N SER A 98 11.77 -1.04 1.78
CA SER A 98 10.85 0.07 1.96
C SER A 98 11.11 1.13 0.88
N PRO A 99 10.72 0.90 -0.38
CA PRO A 99 10.94 1.87 -1.44
C PRO A 99 10.22 3.20 -1.16
N THR A 100 10.83 4.30 -1.61
CA THR A 100 10.18 5.62 -1.60
C THR A 100 9.11 5.67 -2.67
N VAL A 101 7.88 5.98 -2.26
CA VAL A 101 6.69 6.03 -3.12
C VAL A 101 6.12 7.44 -3.32
N PHE A 102 6.56 8.39 -2.50
CA PHE A 102 6.20 9.79 -2.67
C PHE A 102 7.32 10.71 -2.16
N ASN A 103 7.54 11.82 -2.86
CA ASN A 103 8.50 12.85 -2.48
C ASN A 103 7.85 14.23 -2.50
N GLN A 104 7.74 14.86 -1.33
CA GLN A 104 7.42 16.28 -1.22
C GLN A 104 8.73 17.06 -1.28
N THR A 105 9.03 17.67 -2.41
CA THR A 105 10.29 18.41 -2.61
C THR A 105 10.29 19.80 -1.98
N VAL A 106 9.10 20.39 -1.79
CA VAL A 106 8.91 21.69 -1.14
C VAL A 106 7.87 21.53 -0.05
N GLY A 107 8.22 21.76 1.21
CA GLY A 107 7.26 21.65 2.31
C GLY A 107 6.10 22.63 2.16
N THR A 108 4.91 22.19 2.56
CA THR A 108 3.68 23.00 2.56
C THR A 108 3.03 22.91 3.94
N ASP A 109 2.26 23.92 4.33
CA ASP A 109 1.45 23.93 5.54
C ASP A 109 0.02 23.43 5.27
N HIS A 110 -0.17 22.68 4.19
CA HIS A 110 -1.44 22.13 3.77
C HIS A 110 -1.42 20.60 3.84
N LEU A 111 -2.61 20.01 3.96
CA LEU A 111 -2.77 18.58 3.87
C LEU A 111 -2.38 18.10 2.47
N VAL A 112 -1.50 17.11 2.39
CA VAL A 112 -1.05 16.50 1.13
C VAL A 112 -1.67 15.11 1.02
N SER A 113 -2.43 14.89 -0.07
CA SER A 113 -2.90 13.55 -0.43
C SER A 113 -1.82 12.83 -1.24
N VAL A 114 -1.35 11.70 -0.71
CA VAL A 114 -0.33 10.86 -1.35
C VAL A 114 -0.99 9.81 -2.24
N LEU A 115 -2.09 9.22 -1.77
CA LEU A 115 -2.87 8.23 -2.50
C LEU A 115 -4.34 8.32 -2.10
N GLU A 116 -5.23 8.41 -3.09
CA GLU A 116 -6.68 8.42 -2.86
C GLU A 116 -7.23 6.98 -2.78
N ALA A 117 -8.16 6.73 -1.87
CA ALA A 117 -8.82 5.44 -1.69
C ALA A 117 -9.56 4.97 -2.95
N SER A 118 -10.07 5.93 -3.73
CA SER A 118 -10.87 5.70 -4.93
C SER A 118 -10.13 6.01 -6.22
N SER A 119 -8.79 5.95 -6.26
CA SER A 119 -8.03 6.27 -7.48
C SER A 119 -8.36 5.30 -8.63
N ILE A 120 -9.32 5.65 -9.48
CA ILE A 120 -9.63 4.84 -10.68
C ILE A 120 -8.61 5.22 -11.78
N GLY A 121 -7.59 4.38 -11.94
CA GLY A 121 -6.60 4.48 -13.02
C GLY A 121 -5.35 5.26 -12.65
N GLY A 122 -4.20 4.57 -12.68
CA GLY A 122 -2.87 5.16 -12.55
C GLY A 122 -2.21 4.81 -11.23
N ALA A 123 -2.36 5.69 -10.22
CA ALA A 123 -1.73 5.49 -8.93
C ALA A 123 -2.53 4.53 -8.04
N GLY A 124 -1.87 3.60 -7.36
CA GLY A 124 -2.55 2.64 -6.52
C GLY A 124 -1.69 1.47 -6.08
N LEU A 125 -2.31 0.61 -5.26
CA LEU A 125 -1.75 -0.68 -4.89
C LEU A 125 -2.34 -1.76 -5.79
N TYR A 126 -1.50 -2.59 -6.39
CA TYR A 126 -1.90 -3.62 -7.33
C TYR A 126 -1.34 -4.97 -6.91
N LEU A 127 -2.17 -6.00 -6.91
CA LEU A 127 -1.74 -7.36 -6.65
C LEU A 127 -1.57 -8.08 -8.00
N GLU A 128 -0.32 -8.38 -8.34
CA GLU A 128 0.05 -9.22 -9.47
C GLU A 128 0.07 -10.68 -9.04
N VAL A 129 -0.79 -11.52 -9.63
CA VAL A 129 -0.86 -12.95 -9.30
C VAL A 129 -0.56 -13.79 -10.53
N LEU A 130 0.53 -14.56 -10.46
CA LEU A 130 0.90 -15.50 -11.52
C LEU A 130 -0.14 -16.62 -11.67
N PRO A 131 -0.35 -17.17 -12.88
CA PRO A 131 -1.39 -18.19 -13.14
C PRO A 131 -1.38 -19.37 -12.16
N GLU A 132 -0.18 -19.87 -11.80
CA GLU A 132 0.01 -21.00 -10.90
C GLU A 132 -0.25 -20.68 -9.42
N GLN A 133 -0.34 -19.41 -9.07
CA GLN A 133 -0.65 -18.91 -7.73
C GLN A 133 -2.12 -18.49 -7.59
N GLN A 134 -2.87 -18.42 -8.70
CA GLN A 134 -4.27 -18.04 -8.70
C GLN A 134 -5.14 -19.12 -8.08
N ILE A 135 -5.83 -18.74 -7.02
CA ILE A 135 -6.79 -19.60 -6.32
C ILE A 135 -8.03 -18.75 -6.07
N ALA A 136 -9.18 -19.25 -6.50
CA ALA A 136 -10.47 -18.59 -6.29
C ALA A 136 -11.25 -19.20 -5.10
N THR A 137 -10.99 -20.48 -4.78
CA THR A 137 -11.71 -21.19 -3.72
C THR A 137 -10.81 -22.11 -2.89
N TRP A 138 -11.17 -22.28 -1.62
CA TRP A 138 -10.58 -23.27 -0.71
C TRP A 138 -11.73 -24.04 -0.04
N GLN A 139 -11.70 -25.37 -0.11
CA GLN A 139 -12.79 -26.23 0.38
C GLN A 139 -14.19 -25.84 -0.15
N GLY A 140 -14.27 -25.33 -1.38
CA GLY A 140 -15.52 -24.88 -2.00
C GLY A 140 -16.04 -23.52 -1.48
N LYS A 141 -15.25 -22.79 -0.68
CA LYS A 141 -15.53 -21.43 -0.21
C LYS A 141 -14.64 -20.44 -0.95
N GLY A 142 -15.16 -19.23 -1.21
CA GLY A 142 -14.39 -18.16 -1.84
C GLY A 142 -13.23 -17.70 -0.94
N ILE A 143 -12.17 -17.21 -1.56
CA ILE A 143 -11.04 -16.61 -0.82
C ILE A 143 -10.82 -15.15 -1.21
N VAL A 144 -10.27 -14.39 -0.28
CA VAL A 144 -9.79 -13.02 -0.49
C VAL A 144 -8.36 -12.91 0.05
N TYR A 145 -7.51 -12.13 -0.62
CA TYR A 145 -6.18 -11.82 -0.11
C TYR A 145 -6.21 -10.50 0.66
N LYS A 146 -5.59 -10.52 1.85
CA LYS A 146 -5.39 -9.33 2.67
C LYS A 146 -3.93 -9.25 3.08
N GLY A 147 -3.43 -8.02 3.17
CA GLY A 147 -2.09 -7.72 3.65
C GLY A 147 -2.09 -6.47 4.51
N ALA A 148 -1.00 -6.30 5.25
CA ALA A 148 -0.72 -5.08 5.97
C ALA A 148 0.50 -4.39 5.34
N LEU A 149 0.48 -3.07 5.35
CA LEU A 149 1.58 -2.22 4.90
C LEU A 149 2.16 -1.48 6.10
N ASN A 150 3.46 -1.29 6.06
CA ASN A 150 4.16 -0.36 6.92
C ASN A 150 4.47 0.91 6.12
N TRP A 151 3.97 2.04 6.59
CA TRP A 151 4.17 3.35 6.00
C TRP A 151 5.16 4.13 6.85
N ILE A 152 6.20 4.67 6.23
CA ILE A 152 7.26 5.40 6.91
C ILE A 152 7.32 6.79 6.29
N ILE A 153 7.26 7.81 7.14
CA ILE A 153 7.51 9.20 6.74
C ILE A 153 8.79 9.70 7.38
N SER A 154 9.64 10.33 6.58
CA SER A 154 10.92 10.88 7.05
C SER A 154 11.24 12.20 6.36
N ASP A 155 12.06 13.01 7.02
CA ASP A 155 12.66 14.18 6.39
C ASP A 155 13.43 13.79 5.15
N ALA A 156 13.27 14.57 4.08
CA ALA A 156 14.08 14.44 2.88
C ALA A 156 15.23 15.47 2.96
N PRO A 157 16.40 15.15 2.38
CA PRO A 157 17.53 16.08 2.33
C PRO A 157 17.21 17.38 1.57
#